data_AF-A0A371K1G5-F1
#
_entry.id   AF-A0A371K1G5-F1
#
_cell.length_a   1.000
_cell.length_b   1.000
_cell.length_c   1.000
_cell.angle_alpha   90.00
_cell.angle_beta   90.00
_cell.angle_gamma   90.00
#
_symmetry.space_group_name_H-M   'P 1'
#
loop_
_entity.id
_entity.type
_entity.pdbx_description
1 polymer ?
#
loop_
_entity_poly.entity_id
_entity_poly.type
_entity_poly.pdbx_seq_one_letter_code
_entity_poly.pdbx_strand_id
1 'polypeptide(L)' 'MRKKTAWTLGLLAAAAMGAAIAAVGPTGPGQFYYYYDANGAVVGYQAIDCYGNRTSWGKFTKNYADGYFICDPDPR' A
#
# COMPACT_ATOMS: atom_id res chain seq x y z
N MET A 1 29.76 41.18 2.50
CA MET A 1 28.57 40.42 2.95
C MET A 1 28.28 39.32 1.92
N ARG A 2 28.75 38.08 2.11
CA ARG A 2 28.68 37.01 1.08
C ARG A 2 28.25 35.63 1.61
N LYS A 3 27.73 35.55 2.84
CA LYS A 3 27.45 34.28 3.53
C LYS A 3 25.97 33.96 3.74
N LYS A 4 25.04 34.82 3.29
CA LYS A 4 23.60 34.68 3.61
C LYS A 4 22.80 33.84 2.60
N THR A 5 23.33 33.62 1.39
CA THR A 5 22.64 32.92 0.30
C THR A 5 22.85 31.40 0.26
N ALA A 6 23.78 30.84 1.04
CA ALA A 6 24.05 29.41 1.02
C ALA A 6 23.04 28.59 1.85
N TRP A 7 22.33 29.22 2.79
CA TRP A 7 21.42 28.52 3.70
C TRP A 7 20.02 28.29 3.12
N THR A 8 19.59 29.09 2.15
CA THR A 8 18.27 28.95 1.51
C THR A 8 18.21 27.82 0.49
N LEU A 9 19.34 27.40 -0.09
CA LEU A 9 19.41 26.29 -1.04
C LEU A 9 19.37 24.90 -0.38
N GLY A 10 19.79 24.79 0.89
CA GLY A 10 19.76 23.53 1.63
C GLY A 10 18.36 23.09 2.06
N LEU A 11 17.44 24.03 2.31
CA LEU A 11 16.09 23.72 2.78
C LEU A 11 15.14 23.18 1.69
N LEU A 12 15.39 23.49 0.42
CA LEU A 12 14.55 23.01 -0.70
C LEU A 12 14.79 21.53 -1.02
N ALA A 13 15.97 20.99 -0.71
CA ALA A 13 16.29 19.58 -0.94
C ALA A 13 15.59 18.62 0.04
N ALA A 14 15.12 19.11 1.20
CA ALA A 14 14.47 18.30 2.22
C ALA A 14 12.94 18.13 2.01
N ALA A 15 12.33 18.89 1.10
CA ALA A 15 10.89 18.81 0.83
C ALA A 15 10.50 17.67 -0.13
N ALA A 16 11.47 16.94 -0.69
CA ALA A 16 11.23 15.73 -1.48
C ALA A 16 11.07 14.46 -0.62
N MET A 17 10.79 14.60 0.68
CA MET A 17 10.40 13.48 1.53
C MET A 17 9.05 12.95 1.04
N GLY A 18 9.14 11.80 0.37
CA GLY A 18 8.07 11.20 -0.42
C GLY A 18 6.75 11.13 0.35
N ALA A 19 5.67 11.45 -0.35
CA ALA A 19 4.33 11.15 0.12
C ALA A 19 4.27 9.67 0.51
N ALA A 20 4.10 9.38 1.80
CA ALA A 20 3.76 8.05 2.27
C ALA A 20 2.36 7.75 1.73
N ILE A 21 2.31 7.13 0.55
CA ILE A 21 1.06 6.64 -0.01
C ILE A 21 0.64 5.50 0.91
N ALA A 22 -0.40 5.73 1.72
CA ALA A 22 -1.05 4.66 2.45
C ALA A 22 -1.37 3.53 1.47
N ALA A 23 -0.79 2.35 1.69
CA ALA A 23 -1.06 1.18 0.87
C ALA A 23 -2.54 0.85 1.00
N VAL A 24 -3.27 0.89 -0.10
CA VAL A 24 -4.67 0.44 -0.15
C VAL A 24 -4.66 -1.07 -0.03
N GLY A 25 -5.42 -1.63 0.92
CA GLY A 25 -5.39 -3.07 1.21
C GLY A 25 -6.52 -3.51 2.13
N PRO A 26 -6.62 -4.83 2.41
CA PRO A 26 -7.67 -5.39 3.23
C PRO A 26 -7.61 -4.85 4.66
N THR A 27 -8.79 -4.54 5.20
CA THR A 27 -8.98 -3.94 6.53
C THR A 27 -9.64 -4.91 7.51
N GLY A 28 -10.28 -5.98 7.02
CA GLY A 28 -10.96 -6.97 7.85
C GLY A 28 -10.72 -8.43 7.40
N PRO A 29 -11.04 -9.40 8.29
CA PRO A 29 -10.96 -10.83 7.97
C PRO A 29 -11.75 -11.20 6.71
N GLY A 30 -11.23 -12.17 5.97
CA GLY A 30 -11.83 -12.66 4.74
C GLY A 30 -11.55 -11.79 3.51
N GLN A 31 -10.95 -10.61 3.63
CA GLN A 31 -10.68 -9.75 2.48
C GLN A 31 -9.35 -10.08 1.79
N PHE A 32 -9.35 -10.05 0.46
CA PHE A 32 -8.13 -10.15 -0.35
C PHE A 32 -8.11 -9.14 -1.50
N TYR A 33 -6.91 -8.77 -1.92
CA TYR A 33 -6.61 -7.76 -2.93
C TYR A 33 -5.55 -8.31 -3.88
N TYR A 34 -5.82 -8.25 -5.19
CA TYR A 34 -4.81 -8.42 -6.23
C TYR A 34 -4.44 -7.06 -6.80
N TYR A 35 -3.14 -6.77 -6.89
CA TYR A 35 -2.62 -5.53 -7.44
C TYR A 35 -2.08 -5.75 -8.85
N TYR A 36 -2.40 -4.82 -9.73
CA TYR A 36 -2.05 -4.89 -11.13
C TYR A 36 -1.09 -3.78 -11.54
N ASP A 37 -0.28 -4.04 -12.55
CA ASP A 37 0.48 -3.01 -13.26
C ASP A 37 -0.41 -2.24 -14.27
N ALA A 38 0.24 -1.39 -15.08
CA ALA A 38 -0.45 -0.59 -16.11
C ALA A 38 -0.97 -1.43 -17.29
N ASN A 39 -0.46 -2.65 -17.48
CA ASN A 39 -0.85 -3.56 -18.54
C ASN A 39 -1.88 -4.60 -18.08
N GLY A 40 -2.28 -4.55 -16.80
CA GLY A 40 -3.23 -5.48 -16.20
C GLY A 40 -2.60 -6.79 -15.69
N ALA A 41 -1.27 -6.88 -15.60
CA ALA A 41 -0.61 -8.05 -15.04
C ALA A 41 -0.59 -7.99 -13.50
N VAL A 42 -0.80 -9.13 -12.83
CA VAL A 42 -0.72 -9.21 -11.36
C VAL A 42 0.73 -9.03 -10.93
N VAL A 43 0.95 -8.05 -10.05
CA VAL A 43 2.28 -7.71 -9.51
C VAL A 43 2.34 -7.77 -8.00
N GLY A 44 1.21 -7.96 -7.33
CA GLY A 44 1.16 -8.09 -5.89
C GLY A 44 -0.15 -8.66 -5.40
N TYR A 45 -0.14 -9.01 -4.12
CA TYR A 45 -1.29 -9.54 -3.42
C TYR A 45 -1.24 -9.16 -1.95
N GLN A 46 -2.41 -8.95 -1.36
CA GLN A 46 -2.56 -8.80 0.08
C GLN A 46 -3.88 -9.43 0.52
N ALA A 47 -3.87 -10.16 1.63
CA ALA A 47 -5.05 -10.78 2.20
C ALA A 47 -5.01 -10.80 3.72
N ILE A 48 -6.21 -10.77 4.30
CA ILE A 48 -6.48 -11.16 5.67
C ILE A 48 -7.40 -12.37 5.55
N ASP A 49 -6.94 -13.54 5.98
CA ASP A 49 -7.78 -14.73 5.95
C ASP A 49 -8.97 -14.60 6.95
N CYS A 50 -9.85 -15.59 6.95
CA CYS A 50 -11.03 -15.59 7.82
C CYS A 50 -10.70 -15.59 9.31
N TYR A 51 -9.48 -15.99 9.69
CA TYR A 51 -9.00 -16.03 11.07
C TYR A 51 -8.17 -14.79 11.45
N GLY A 52 -8.01 -13.84 10.53
CA GLY A 52 -7.25 -12.62 10.76
C GLY A 52 -5.77 -12.71 10.39
N ASN A 53 -5.28 -13.83 9.85
CA ASN A 53 -3.88 -13.95 9.46
C ASN A 53 -3.61 -13.14 8.20
N ARG A 54 -2.51 -12.38 8.23
CA ARG A 54 -2.13 -11.48 7.13
C ARG A 54 -1.13 -12.17 6.22
N THR A 55 -1.40 -12.15 4.92
CA THR A 55 -0.48 -12.60 3.88
C THR A 55 -0.29 -11.49 2.85
N SER A 56 0.94 -11.22 2.44
CA SER A 56 1.20 -10.26 1.38
C SER A 56 2.48 -10.58 0.60
N TRP A 57 2.49 -10.21 -0.67
CA TRP A 57 3.67 -10.30 -1.53
C TRP A 57 3.60 -9.29 -2.68
N GLY A 58 4.76 -9.02 -3.28
CA GLY A 58 4.88 -8.22 -4.49
C GLY A 58 4.76 -6.71 -4.25
N LYS A 59 4.26 -6.00 -5.26
CA LYS A 59 4.14 -4.53 -5.29
C LYS A 59 2.69 -4.10 -5.15
N PHE A 60 2.44 -3.24 -4.17
CA PHE A 60 1.12 -2.63 -3.99
C PHE A 60 0.98 -1.41 -4.90
N THR A 61 -0.14 -1.33 -5.59
CA THR A 61 -0.44 -0.26 -6.55
C THR A 61 -1.82 0.30 -6.26
N LYS A 62 -2.15 1.43 -6.90
CA LYS A 62 -3.52 1.98 -6.85
C LYS A 62 -4.49 1.23 -7.78
N ASN A 63 -3.98 0.38 -8.67
CA ASN A 63 -4.77 -0.43 -9.59
C ASN A 63 -4.93 -1.82 -8.96
N TYR A 64 -6.07 -2.09 -8.34
CA TYR A 64 -6.32 -3.34 -7.65
C TYR A 64 -7.75 -3.83 -7.88
N ALA A 65 -7.96 -5.11 -7.65
CA ALA A 65 -9.27 -5.71 -7.51
C ALA A 65 -9.33 -6.37 -6.13
N ASP A 66 -10.41 -6.13 -5.41
CA ASP A 66 -10.69 -6.74 -4.12
C ASP A 66 -11.73 -7.85 -4.22
N GLY A 67 -11.76 -8.69 -3.19
CA GLY A 67 -12.71 -9.76 -3.04
C GLY A 67 -12.75 -10.29 -1.61
N TYR A 68 -13.65 -11.24 -1.40
CA TYR A 68 -13.87 -11.88 -0.11
C TYR A 68 -13.76 -13.40 -0.24
N PHE A 69 -13.03 -14.02 0.69
CA PHE A 69 -13.09 -15.45 0.91
C PHE A 69 -14.48 -15.82 1.42
N ILE A 70 -14.94 -17.02 1.06
CA ILE A 70 -16.08 -17.63 1.72
C ILE A 70 -15.57 -18.13 3.07
N CYS A 71 -15.87 -17.36 4.12
CA CYS A 71 -15.60 -17.77 5.48
C CYS A 71 -16.78 -18.61 5.97
N ASP A 72 -16.50 -19.76 6.58
CA ASP A 72 -17.53 -20.46 7.34
C ASP A 72 -18.11 -19.50 8.38
N PRO A 73 -19.44 -19.51 8.60
CA PRO A 73 -20.02 -18.71 9.66
C PRO A 73 -19.32 -19.03 10.98
N ASP A 74 -18.93 -17.99 11.72
CA ASP A 74 -18.44 -18.14 13.09
C ASP A 74 -19.48 -18.99 13.84
N PRO A 75 -19.11 -20.12 14.46
CA PRO A 75 -20.06 -21.02 15.14
C PRO A 75 -20.67 -20.41 16.43
N ARG A 76 -20.79 -19.07 16.53
CA ARG A 76 -21.22 -18.35 17.72
C ARG A 76 -22.52 -17.59 17.51
#